data_AF-A0A4Q4U276-F1
#
_entry.id   AF-A0A4Q4U276-F1
#
_cell.length_a   1.000
_cell.length_b   1.000
_cell.length_c   1.000
_cell.angle_alpha   90.00
_cell.angle_beta   90.00
_cell.angle_gamma   90.00
#
_symmetry.space_group_name_H-M   'P 1'
#
loop_
_entity.id
_entity.type
_entity.pdbx_description
1 polymer ?
#
loop_
_entity_poly.entity_id
_entity_poly.type
_entity_poly.pdbx_seq_one_letter_code
_entity_poly.pdbx_strand_id
1 'polypeptide(L)'
;MLAPGPNAWKVVVILEELGVPYEIKAFKLTMSRRSLSSTSTQMAESLARTSCLFAVYMLTVAAVEDPNSDLVLWESGALIRYLIEQYAVNKTLTYDSLKEKHHLNQWLQFQMSSQGPYYGVASWFNVLHPEKLPSAIERYNNLLKRVLNCQDDQQV
;
A
#
# COMPACT_ATOMS: atom_id res chain seq x y z
N MET A 1 2.12 -20.52 -3.54
CA MET A 1 2.09 -19.27 -2.75
C MET A 1 1.35 -18.24 -3.58
N LEU A 2 0.36 -17.52 -3.02
CA LEU A 2 -0.17 -16.32 -3.66
C LEU A 2 0.95 -15.27 -3.59
N ALA A 3 1.30 -14.66 -4.73
CA ALA A 3 2.27 -13.58 -4.75
C ALA A 3 1.75 -12.41 -3.88
N PRO A 4 2.61 -11.74 -3.10
CA PRO A 4 2.20 -10.60 -2.30
C PRO A 4 1.63 -9.49 -3.19
N GLY A 5 0.54 -8.86 -2.75
CA GLY A 5 -0.11 -7.78 -3.48
C GLY A 5 0.80 -6.55 -3.63
N PRO A 6 0.52 -5.66 -4.60
CA PRO A 6 1.40 -4.54 -4.92
C PRO A 6 1.51 -3.49 -3.80
N ASN A 7 0.59 -3.46 -2.83
CA ASN A 7 0.53 -2.41 -1.81
C ASN A 7 1.72 -2.43 -0.84
N ALA A 8 2.16 -3.62 -0.41
CA ALA A 8 3.30 -3.73 0.50
C ALA A 8 4.62 -3.32 -0.17
N TRP A 9 4.77 -3.64 -1.46
CA TRP A 9 5.93 -3.23 -2.26
C TRP A 9 6.08 -1.71 -2.37
N LYS A 10 4.98 -0.95 -2.37
CA LYS A 10 5.06 0.53 -2.34
C LYS A 10 5.80 1.03 -1.09
N VAL A 11 5.53 0.42 0.06
CA VAL A 11 6.16 0.80 1.34
C VAL A 11 7.63 0.39 1.35
N VAL A 12 7.93 -0.83 0.87
CA VAL A 12 9.31 -1.32 0.74
C VAL A 12 10.15 -0.39 -0.13
N VAL A 13 9.65 0.02 -1.30
CA VAL A 13 10.37 0.94 -2.19
C VAL A 13 10.70 2.24 -1.47
N ILE A 14 9.76 2.81 -0.71
CA ILE A 14 10.01 4.06 0.03
C ILE A 14 11.01 3.87 1.17
N LEU A 15 10.96 2.72 1.87
CA LEU A 15 11.95 2.40 2.91
C LEU A 15 13.36 2.28 2.33
N GLU A 16 13.51 1.62 1.18
CA GLU A 16 14.78 1.50 0.44
C GLU A 16 15.30 2.87 0.00
N GLU A 17 14.46 3.71 -0.62
CA GLU A 17 14.83 5.08 -1.05
C GLU A 17 15.24 5.98 0.11
N LEU A 18 14.68 5.77 1.30
CA LEU A 18 15.02 6.50 2.52
C LEU A 18 16.20 5.87 3.29
N GLY A 19 16.67 4.70 2.89
CA GLY A 19 17.71 3.95 3.61
C GLY A 19 17.29 3.54 5.03
N VAL A 20 15.98 3.37 5.27
CA VAL A 20 15.44 3.00 6.59
C VAL A 20 15.48 1.47 6.74
N PRO A 21 16.15 0.92 7.78
CA PRO A 21 16.21 -0.51 7.98
C PRO A 21 14.84 -1.11 8.37
N TYR A 22 14.46 -2.24 7.75
CA TYR A 22 13.16 -2.88 7.95
C TYR A 22 13.24 -4.42 7.96
N GLU A 23 12.24 -5.06 8.55
CA GLU A 23 11.98 -6.50 8.50
C GLU A 23 10.72 -6.77 7.68
N ILE A 24 10.75 -7.80 6.85
CA ILE A 24 9.53 -8.31 6.23
C ILE A 24 8.97 -9.43 7.09
N LYS A 25 7.78 -9.23 7.67
CA LYS A 25 7.04 -10.29 8.39
C LYS A 25 5.87 -10.77 7.55
N ALA A 26 5.99 -11.97 6.98
CA ALA A 26 4.93 -12.58 6.18
C ALA A 26 4.03 -13.47 7.05
N PHE A 27 2.73 -13.16 7.11
CA PHE A 27 1.74 -14.03 7.75
C PHE A 27 0.86 -14.70 6.70
N LYS A 28 0.60 -15.99 6.89
CA LYS A 28 -0.34 -16.73 6.05
C LYS A 28 -1.76 -16.39 6.50
N LEU A 29 -2.49 -15.61 5.71
CA LEU A 29 -3.92 -15.40 5.93
C LEU A 29 -4.64 -16.71 5.61
N THR A 30 -4.82 -17.56 6.62
CA THR A 30 -5.73 -18.69 6.50
C THR A 30 -7.13 -18.07 6.53
N MET A 31 -7.81 -18.01 5.37
CA MET A 31 -9.21 -17.59 5.30
C MET A 31 -10.10 -18.63 6.01
N SER A 32 -9.98 -18.72 7.33
CA SER A 32 -11.01 -19.29 8.19
C SER A 32 -11.88 -18.12 8.62
N ARG A 33 -13.20 -18.29 8.47
CA ARG A 33 -14.26 -17.28 8.65
C ARG A 33 -14.39 -16.70 10.08
N ARG A 34 -13.41 -16.92 10.97
CA ARG A 34 -13.48 -16.52 12.36
C ARG A 34 -12.22 -15.79 12.78
N SER A 35 -12.46 -14.58 13.27
CA SER A 35 -11.58 -13.75 14.09
C SER A 35 -10.66 -12.79 13.33
N LEU A 36 -11.27 -11.70 12.87
CA LEU A 36 -10.63 -10.38 12.83
C LEU A 36 -10.29 -9.85 14.25
N SER A 37 -10.69 -10.56 15.32
CA SER A 37 -10.51 -10.16 16.72
C SER A 37 -9.29 -10.78 17.41
N SER A 38 -8.67 -11.83 16.86
CA SER A 38 -7.46 -12.47 17.42
C SER A 38 -6.18 -12.06 16.72
N THR A 39 -6.28 -11.36 15.59
CA THR A 39 -5.12 -10.90 14.81
C THR A 39 -4.38 -9.80 15.57
N SER A 40 -5.09 -8.84 16.18
CA SER A 40 -4.49 -7.75 16.96
C SER A 40 -3.70 -8.25 18.17
N THR A 41 -4.15 -9.31 18.84
CA THR A 41 -3.47 -9.90 20.01
C THR A 41 -2.24 -10.71 19.61
N GLN A 42 -2.28 -11.43 18.48
CA GLN A 42 -1.10 -12.11 17.93
C GLN A 42 -0.05 -11.15 17.36
N MET A 43 -0.44 -9.93 16.96
CA MET A 43 0.49 -8.88 16.54
C MET A 43 1.34 -8.37 17.72
N ALA A 44 0.79 -8.34 18.94
CA ALA A 44 1.45 -7.80 20.13
C ALA A 44 2.53 -8.73 20.73
N GLU A 45 2.35 -10.06 20.68
CA GLU A 45 3.20 -11.01 21.42
C GLU A 45 4.55 -11.34 20.75
N SER A 46 4.71 -11.03 19.45
CA SER A 46 5.95 -11.28 18.69
C SER A 46 7.07 -10.23 18.95
N LEU A 47 6.76 -9.18 19.72
CA LEU A 47 7.50 -7.91 19.69
C LEU A 47 8.55 -7.71 20.79
N ALA A 48 8.68 -8.62 21.75
CA ALA A 48 9.54 -8.39 22.91
C ALA A 48 11.06 -8.58 22.67
N ARG A 49 11.57 -8.65 21.43
CA ARG A 49 12.97 -9.09 21.17
C ARG A 49 13.84 -8.35 20.16
N THR A 50 13.40 -7.28 19.50
CA THR A 50 14.24 -6.70 18.41
C THR A 50 14.43 -5.19 18.55
N SER A 51 15.69 -4.77 18.70
CA SER A 51 16.13 -3.41 19.02
C SER A 51 16.29 -2.48 17.81
N CYS A 52 15.55 -2.74 16.74
CA CYS A 52 15.31 -1.93 15.53
C CYS A 52 14.60 -2.87 14.57
N LEU A 53 13.49 -2.46 13.92
CA LEU A 53 13.05 -2.87 12.57
C LEU A 53 11.58 -2.47 12.33
N PHE A 54 11.33 -1.76 11.22
CA PHE A 54 10.00 -1.58 10.65
C PHE A 54 9.44 -2.94 10.22
N ALA A 55 8.36 -3.45 10.82
CA ALA A 55 7.76 -4.71 10.40
C ALA A 55 6.77 -4.50 9.24
N VAL A 56 7.12 -4.89 8.01
CA VAL A 56 6.22 -4.78 6.85
C VAL A 56 5.38 -6.06 6.68
N TYR A 57 4.06 -5.92 6.80
CA TYR A 57 3.12 -7.02 6.64
C TYR A 57 2.63 -7.11 5.18
N MET A 58 2.99 -8.20 4.48
CA MET A 58 2.70 -8.41 3.05
C MET A 58 1.31 -9.03 2.77
N LEU A 59 0.24 -8.40 3.27
CA LEU A 59 -1.15 -8.79 2.96
C LEU A 59 -1.76 -7.85 1.90
N THR A 60 -3.07 -7.96 1.64
CA THR A 60 -3.83 -6.97 0.86
C THR A 60 -3.63 -5.54 1.37
N VAL A 61 -3.33 -5.42 2.67
CA VAL A 61 -3.00 -4.19 3.37
C VAL A 61 -1.55 -4.24 3.82
N ALA A 62 -0.81 -3.16 3.57
CA ALA A 62 0.50 -2.95 4.17
C ALA A 62 0.30 -2.39 5.58
N ALA A 63 0.99 -2.97 6.56
CA ALA A 63 1.10 -2.42 7.90
C ALA A 63 2.58 -2.25 8.26
N VAL A 64 2.85 -1.31 9.15
CA VAL A 64 4.16 -0.98 9.69
C VAL A 64 4.02 -0.75 11.17
N GLU A 65 4.98 -1.24 11.91
CA GLU A 65 5.22 -0.86 13.29
C GLU A 65 6.54 -0.12 13.37
N ASP A 66 6.51 1.09 13.92
CA ASP A 66 7.69 1.90 14.14
C ASP A 66 8.12 1.83 15.62
N PRO A 67 9.26 1.18 15.93
CA PRO A 67 9.73 1.05 17.31
C PRO A 67 10.17 2.38 17.93
N ASN A 68 10.41 3.44 17.12
CA ASN A 68 10.82 4.75 17.64
C ASN A 68 9.64 5.58 18.15
N SER A 69 8.43 5.32 17.64
CA SER A 69 7.23 6.10 17.96
C SER A 69 6.12 5.29 18.62
N ASP A 70 6.28 3.96 18.74
CA ASP A 70 5.26 3.04 19.26
C ASP A 70 3.95 3.10 18.45
N LEU A 71 4.04 3.42 17.16
CA LEU A 71 2.91 3.52 16.25
C LEU A 71 2.80 2.29 15.36
N VAL A 72 1.61 1.69 15.37
CA VAL A 72 1.20 0.66 14.40
C VAL A 72 0.25 1.29 13.39
N LEU A 73 0.70 1.40 12.15
CA LEU A 73 -0.03 2.03 11.06
C LEU A 73 -0.34 1.02 9.96
N TRP A 74 -1.43 1.28 9.24
CA TRP A 74 -1.90 0.49 8.10
C TRP A 74 -2.39 1.42 6.99
N GLU A 75 -2.66 0.88 5.81
CA GLU A 75 -2.86 1.59 4.53
C GLU A 75 -1.57 2.17 3.95
N SER A 76 -1.17 1.70 2.77
CA SER A 76 0.10 2.10 2.15
C SER A 76 0.22 3.61 1.95
N GLY A 77 -0.87 4.31 1.65
CA GLY A 77 -0.85 5.76 1.49
C GLY A 77 -0.56 6.51 2.79
N ALA A 78 -1.11 6.05 3.92
CA ALA A 78 -0.83 6.63 5.23
C ALA A 78 0.61 6.35 5.67
N LEU A 79 1.08 5.12 5.42
CA LEU A 79 2.46 4.70 5.69
C LEU A 79 3.48 5.53 4.93
N ILE A 80 3.28 5.72 3.63
CA ILE A 80 4.20 6.52 2.80
C ILE A 80 4.29 7.94 3.33
N ARG A 81 3.15 8.56 3.69
CA ARG A 81 3.13 9.90 4.28
C ARG A 81 3.88 9.96 5.60
N TYR A 82 3.63 8.99 6.48
CA TYR A 82 4.32 8.89 7.77
C TYR A 82 5.83 8.75 7.59
N LEU A 83 6.28 7.84 6.71
CA LEU A 83 7.70 7.62 6.44
C LEU A 83 8.38 8.87 5.87
N ILE A 84 7.72 9.58 4.95
CA ILE A 84 8.23 10.83 4.40
C ILE A 84 8.33 11.89 5.51
N GLU A 85 7.31 12.03 6.35
CA GLU A 85 7.29 13.03 7.43
C GLU A 85 8.36 12.78 8.49
N GLN A 86 8.60 11.52 8.86
CA GLN A 86 9.53 11.16 9.93
C GLN A 86 10.97 10.97 9.45
N TYR A 87 11.17 10.42 8.24
CA TYR A 87 12.47 9.90 7.80
C TYR A 87 13.02 10.57 6.53
N ALA A 88 12.25 11.35 5.79
CA ALA A 88 12.77 12.07 4.61
C ALA A 88 13.50 13.37 5.00
N VAL A 89 14.58 13.24 5.77
CA VAL A 89 15.40 14.36 6.29
C VAL A 89 15.88 15.31 5.18
N ASN A 90 16.24 14.75 4.02
CA ASN A 90 16.71 15.51 2.85
C ASN A 90 15.60 15.92 1.88
N LYS A 91 14.33 15.67 2.24
CA LYS A 91 13.14 15.95 1.40
C LYS A 91 13.23 15.36 -0.01
N THR A 92 13.90 14.22 -0.16
CA THR A 92 14.10 13.53 -1.45
C THR A 92 12.78 13.09 -2.09
N LEU A 93 11.73 12.91 -1.29
CA LEU A 93 10.42 12.39 -1.70
C LEU A 93 9.27 13.38 -1.46
N THR A 94 9.56 14.65 -1.16
CA THR A 94 8.55 15.68 -0.89
C THR A 94 9.00 17.05 -1.35
N TYR A 95 8.05 17.98 -1.47
CA TYR A 95 8.29 19.37 -1.82
C TYR A 95 7.95 20.31 -0.65
N ASP A 96 8.61 21.46 -0.61
CA ASP A 96 8.34 22.53 0.35
C ASP A 96 7.28 23.52 -0.12
N SER A 97 7.13 23.70 -1.44
CA SER A 97 6.14 24.63 -1.95
C SER A 97 4.73 24.12 -1.68
N LEU A 98 3.84 25.04 -1.32
CA LEU A 98 2.42 24.76 -1.10
C LEU A 98 1.83 24.01 -2.30
N LYS A 99 2.09 24.50 -3.52
CA LYS A 99 1.50 23.97 -4.74
C LYS A 99 1.98 22.54 -5.03
N GLU A 100 3.28 22.30 -5.00
CA GLU A 100 3.84 20.99 -5.34
C GLU A 100 3.49 19.93 -4.30
N LYS A 101 3.52 20.29 -3.01
CA LYS A 101 3.12 19.38 -1.92
C LYS A 101 1.67 18.91 -2.06
N HIS A 102 0.75 19.83 -2.39
CA HIS A 102 -0.65 19.47 -2.58
C HIS A 102 -0.89 18.68 -3.88
N HIS A 103 -0.15 18.95 -4.96
CA HIS A 103 -0.20 18.12 -6.16
C HIS A 103 0.36 16.70 -5.93
N LEU A 104 1.47 16.56 -5.20
CA LEU A 104 2.01 15.27 -4.81
C LEU A 104 0.98 14.45 -4.00
N ASN A 105 0.36 15.09 -3.00
CA ASN A 105 -0.68 14.43 -2.21
C ASN A 105 -1.93 14.09 -3.05
N GLN A 106 -2.32 14.95 -4.01
CA GLN A 106 -3.41 14.67 -4.94
C GLN A 106 -3.12 13.38 -5.73
N TRP A 107 -1.92 13.24 -6.29
CA TRP A 107 -1.52 12.04 -7.03
C TRP A 107 -1.45 10.79 -6.16
N LEU A 108 -0.95 10.92 -4.93
CA LEU A 108 -0.99 9.83 -3.95
C LEU A 108 -2.43 9.37 -3.69
N GLN A 109 -3.35 10.30 -3.45
CA GLN A 109 -4.76 9.96 -3.21
C GLN A 109 -5.45 9.40 -4.46
N PHE A 110 -5.11 9.88 -5.66
CA PHE A 110 -5.58 9.29 -6.92
C PHE A 110 -5.11 7.85 -7.09
N GLN A 111 -3.84 7.56 -6.77
CA GLN A 111 -3.27 6.21 -6.77
C GLN A 111 -4.04 5.28 -5.81
N MET A 112 -4.28 5.75 -4.58
CA MET A 112 -4.91 4.97 -3.50
C MET A 112 -6.41 4.73 -3.71
N SER A 113 -7.15 5.73 -4.21
CA SER A 113 -8.61 5.67 -4.34
C SER A 113 -9.10 5.18 -5.70
N SER A 114 -8.31 5.39 -6.76
CA SER A 114 -8.73 5.12 -8.14
C SER A 114 -7.85 4.07 -8.77
N GLN A 115 -6.60 4.39 -9.08
CA GLN A 115 -5.75 3.51 -9.90
C GLN A 115 -5.60 2.11 -9.27
N GLY A 116 -5.19 2.03 -8.01
CA GLY A 116 -5.00 0.76 -7.31
C GLY A 116 -6.27 -0.11 -7.28
N PRO A 117 -7.40 0.40 -6.74
CA PRO A 117 -8.65 -0.35 -6.68
C PRO A 117 -9.17 -0.80 -8.05
N TYR A 118 -9.17 0.07 -9.07
CA TYR A 118 -9.64 -0.31 -10.40
C TYR A 118 -8.78 -1.39 -11.04
N TYR A 119 -7.45 -1.36 -10.83
CA TYR A 119 -6.53 -2.38 -11.34
C TYR A 119 -6.79 -3.73 -10.67
N GLY A 120 -6.98 -3.74 -9.35
CA GLY A 120 -7.30 -4.95 -8.60
C GLY A 120 -8.61 -5.59 -9.05
N VAL A 121 -9.68 -4.80 -9.17
CA VAL A 121 -11.00 -5.30 -9.57
C VAL A 121 -11.01 -5.76 -11.03
N ALA A 122 -10.41 -5.00 -11.93
CA ALA A 122 -10.28 -5.40 -13.33
C ALA A 122 -9.47 -6.69 -13.46
N SER A 123 -8.33 -6.81 -12.77
CA SER A 123 -7.52 -8.03 -12.77
C SER A 123 -8.32 -9.22 -12.24
N TRP A 124 -9.11 -9.03 -11.18
CA TRP A 124 -9.97 -10.09 -10.64
C TRP A 124 -10.97 -10.60 -11.68
N PHE A 125 -11.75 -9.71 -12.33
CA PHE A 125 -12.72 -10.15 -13.36
C PHE A 125 -12.05 -10.73 -14.61
N ASN A 126 -10.90 -10.22 -15.02
CA ASN A 126 -10.20 -10.71 -16.22
C ASN A 126 -9.50 -12.06 -15.96
N VAL A 127 -8.90 -12.27 -14.80
CA VAL A 127 -7.95 -13.38 -14.54
C VAL A 127 -8.48 -14.37 -13.50
N LEU A 128 -8.96 -13.89 -12.36
CA LEU A 128 -9.20 -14.71 -11.17
C LEU A 128 -10.65 -15.19 -11.02
N HIS A 129 -11.62 -14.47 -11.60
CA HIS A 129 -13.04 -14.81 -11.48
C HIS A 129 -13.31 -16.17 -12.14
N PRO A 130 -14.01 -17.10 -11.46
CA PRO A 130 -14.27 -18.45 -11.99
C PRO A 130 -15.09 -18.42 -13.28
N GLU A 131 -16.04 -17.49 -13.38
CA GLU A 131 -16.87 -17.27 -14.56
C GLU A 131 -16.44 -16.02 -15.33
N LYS A 132 -16.65 -16.01 -16.65
CA LYS A 132 -16.45 -14.79 -17.44
C LYS A 132 -17.75 -14.02 -17.52
N LEU A 133 -17.74 -12.80 -16.99
CA LEU A 133 -18.87 -11.86 -17.01
C LEU A 133 -18.53 -10.71 -17.97
N PRO A 134 -18.95 -10.77 -19.25
CA PRO A 134 -18.54 -9.81 -20.26
C PRO A 134 -18.86 -8.36 -19.89
N SER A 135 -20.05 -8.11 -19.32
CA SER A 135 -20.47 -6.77 -18.90
C SER A 135 -19.60 -6.19 -17.78
N ALA A 136 -19.15 -7.01 -16.83
CA ALA A 136 -18.24 -6.58 -15.77
C ALA A 136 -16.84 -6.32 -16.32
N ILE A 137 -16.32 -7.24 -17.13
CA ILE A 137 -15.00 -7.11 -17.77
C ILE A 137 -14.94 -5.82 -18.61
N GLU A 138 -15.93 -5.60 -19.47
CA GLU A 138 -16.00 -4.40 -20.30
C GLU A 138 -16.05 -3.12 -19.46
N ARG A 139 -16.92 -3.09 -18.43
CA ARG A 139 -17.03 -1.94 -17.52
C ARG A 139 -15.69 -1.60 -16.88
N TYR A 140 -15.03 -2.59 -16.25
CA TYR A 140 -13.78 -2.33 -15.53
C TYR A 140 -12.62 -2.04 -16.47
N ASN A 141 -12.54 -2.67 -17.65
CA ASN A 141 -11.54 -2.34 -18.66
C ASN A 141 -11.72 -0.91 -19.21
N ASN A 142 -12.95 -0.45 -19.37
CA ASN A 142 -13.21 0.95 -19.76
C ASN A 142 -12.84 1.93 -18.64
N LEU A 143 -13.04 1.57 -17.36
CA LEU A 143 -12.57 2.37 -16.23
C LEU A 143 -11.03 2.43 -16.19
N LEU A 144 -10.33 1.32 -16.47
CA LEU A 144 -8.87 1.31 -16.57
C LEU A 144 -8.36 2.27 -17.66
N LYS A 145 -8.96 2.21 -18.86
CA LYS A 145 -8.58 3.12 -19.96
C LYS A 145 -8.75 4.59 -19.55
N ARG A 146 -9.84 4.93 -18.84
CA ARG A 146 -10.05 6.30 -18.34
C ARG A 146 -8.99 6.72 -17.31
N VAL A 147 -8.63 5.82 -16.40
CA VAL A 147 -7.58 6.09 -15.41
C VAL A 147 -6.22 6.31 -16.09
N LEU A 148 -5.87 5.49 -17.08
CA LEU A 148 -4.64 5.63 -17.86
C LEU A 148 -4.61 6.95 -18.63
N ASN A 149 -5.67 7.25 -19.37
CA ASN A 149 -5.76 8.51 -20.13
C ASN A 149 -5.66 9.74 -19.22
N CYS A 150 -6.23 9.70 -18.01
CA CYS A 150 -6.09 10.78 -17.04
C CYS A 150 -4.64 11.01 -16.60
N GLN A 151 -3.79 9.97 -16.63
CA GLN A 151 -2.36 10.10 -16.33
C GLN A 151 -1.62 10.73 -17.51
N ASP A 152 -1.95 10.34 -18.74
CA ASP A 152 -1.31 10.86 -19.95
C ASP A 152 -1.69 12.33 -20.22
N ASP A 153 -2.96 12.70 -20.06
CA ASP A 153 -3.46 14.06 -20.28
C ASP A 153 -2.91 15.10 -19.27
N GLN A 154 -2.36 14.63 -18.14
CA GLN A 154 -1.79 15.47 -17.08
C GLN A 154 -0.25 15.48 -17.07
N GLN A 155 0.41 14.76 -17.98
CA GLN A 155 1.88 14.77 -18.14
C GLN A 155 2.40 15.96 -18.99
N VAL A 156 1.63 17.04 -19.13
CA VAL A 156 1.98 18.28 -19.86
C VAL A 156 2.34 19.41 -18.90
#